data_AF-A0A817ECY7-F1
#
_entry.id   AF-A0A817ECY7-F1
#
_cell.length_a   1.000
_cell.length_b   1.000
_cell.length_c   1.000
_cell.angle_alpha   90.00
_cell.angle_beta   90.00
_cell.angle_gamma   90.00
#
_symmetry.space_group_name_H-M   'P 1'
#
loop_
_entity.id
_entity.type
_entity.pdbx_description
1 polymer ?
#
loop_
_entity_poly.entity_id
_entity_poly.type
_entity_poly.pdbx_seq_one_letter_code
_entity_poly.pdbx_strand_id
1 'polypeptide(L)'
;MTTKLIVLLICVSLHTVTYGFQCPGDGLFANPQDQHSFYQCTHGMYYLMQCPAGLVWNQQTQFCYWDTPKPPMNCDHGNQSNCREMTEWSMEGIPIVGSDRQFGDDGFHLGSPFGIYVDAERDNVYVADTENHRVQKFNLKAIGSSGVTVAGGNGPGNASNQLNMPMAVHVDRNENVYVSDVDNDRIQMWAKGATSGVTVAGGHGKGTAVNQIGACQGIFVHEETNALFISDFYNDRIVKWIPEKGEGIMVAGIGVGGSRANQLSGPRGIFVDKCETIYIADLWNNRIQKWKKGATEGITVAGGNGKGLAANQLNSPWDVELDQYGNIYVADTDNSRVLKFTPGATNGVLMANGMGWGTGSGQFREVYSIGLDKTGNLYVSESRNNRLQQFNINPGTNSC
;
A
#
# COMPACT_ATOMS: atom_id res chain seq x y z
N MET A 1 -24.31 76.22 2.35
CA MET A 1 -25.06 75.17 1.64
C MET A 1 -24.47 75.05 0.24
N THR A 2 -23.92 73.95 -0.27
CA THR A 2 -23.46 72.67 0.29
C THR A 2 -22.51 72.12 -0.77
N THR A 3 -21.30 71.76 -0.38
CA THR A 3 -20.21 71.29 -1.24
C THR A 3 -20.52 69.88 -1.76
N LYS A 4 -20.31 69.63 -3.05
CA LYS A 4 -20.42 68.28 -3.65
C LYS A 4 -19.32 67.38 -3.09
N LEU A 5 -19.72 66.34 -2.35
CA LEU A 5 -18.84 65.26 -1.91
C LEU A 5 -18.84 64.16 -2.97
N ILE A 6 -17.68 63.88 -3.55
CA ILE A 6 -17.42 62.69 -4.37
C ILE A 6 -17.21 61.54 -3.39
N VAL A 7 -18.13 60.57 -3.35
CA VAL A 7 -17.94 59.30 -2.63
C VAL A 7 -17.46 58.26 -3.64
N LEU A 8 -16.21 57.85 -3.45
CA LEU A 8 -15.59 56.72 -4.10
C LEU A 8 -16.29 55.43 -3.58
N LEU A 9 -17.13 54.79 -4.40
CA LEU A 9 -17.57 53.43 -4.11
C LEU A 9 -16.40 52.48 -4.37
N ILE A 10 -15.73 52.08 -3.30
CA ILE A 10 -14.80 50.95 -3.30
C ILE A 10 -15.63 49.68 -3.51
N CYS A 11 -15.32 48.95 -4.57
CA CYS A 11 -15.81 47.60 -4.82
C CYS A 11 -15.23 46.67 -3.75
N VAL A 12 -15.96 46.46 -2.65
CA VAL A 12 -15.63 45.40 -1.70
C VAL A 12 -16.21 44.11 -2.26
N SER A 13 -15.31 43.31 -2.85
CA SER A 13 -15.50 41.89 -3.12
C SER A 13 -16.19 41.21 -1.94
N LEU A 14 -17.36 40.64 -2.20
CA LEU A 14 -18.10 39.73 -1.31
C LEU A 14 -17.15 38.62 -0.83
N HIS A 15 -16.52 38.82 0.31
CA HIS A 15 -16.04 37.73 1.14
C HIS A 15 -17.27 37.16 1.82
N THR A 16 -17.84 36.10 1.25
CA THR A 16 -18.66 35.19 2.03
C THR A 16 -17.77 34.65 3.15
N VAL A 17 -18.07 35.04 4.38
CA VAL A 17 -17.46 34.48 5.58
C VAL A 17 -17.82 33.00 5.62
N THR A 18 -16.94 32.15 5.08
CA THR A 18 -16.97 30.71 5.35
C THR A 18 -16.58 30.55 6.82
N TYR A 19 -17.53 30.15 7.67
CA TYR A 19 -17.20 29.62 8.99
C TYR A 19 -16.23 28.46 8.78
N GLY A 20 -14.95 28.69 9.04
CA GLY A 20 -13.91 27.67 8.96
C GLY A 20 -14.30 26.55 9.92
N PHE A 21 -14.43 25.34 9.39
CA PHE A 21 -14.65 24.16 10.21
C PHE A 21 -13.54 24.08 11.27
N GLN A 22 -13.90 24.01 12.55
CA GLN A 22 -12.93 23.86 13.63
C GLN A 22 -12.98 22.42 14.12
N CYS A 23 -11.81 21.79 14.22
CA CYS A 23 -11.69 20.43 14.74
C CYS A 23 -12.18 20.35 16.18
N PRO A 24 -13.22 19.56 16.48
CA PRO A 24 -13.67 19.34 17.86
C PRO A 24 -12.67 18.54 18.69
N GLY A 25 -11.79 17.79 18.02
CA GLY A 25 -10.73 16.96 18.57
C GLY A 25 -10.08 16.17 17.43
N ASP A 26 -9.15 15.29 17.73
CA ASP A 26 -8.59 14.38 16.73
C ASP A 26 -9.64 13.31 16.36
N GLY A 27 -9.83 13.06 15.06
CA GLY A 27 -10.85 12.13 14.59
C GLY A 27 -11.46 12.48 13.24
N LEU A 28 -12.57 11.81 12.89
CA LEU A 28 -13.29 12.00 11.63
C LEU A 28 -14.64 12.68 11.85
N PHE A 29 -14.94 13.70 11.04
CA PHE A 29 -16.10 14.57 11.22
C PHE A 29 -16.78 14.85 9.89
N ALA A 30 -18.11 14.89 9.88
CA ALA A 30 -18.88 15.15 8.68
C ALA A 30 -18.56 16.52 8.10
N ASN A 31 -18.47 16.61 6.77
CA ASN A 31 -18.48 17.90 6.12
C ASN A 31 -19.93 18.38 5.96
N PRO A 32 -20.37 19.43 6.67
CA PRO A 32 -21.75 19.91 6.58
C PRO A 32 -22.07 20.55 5.22
N GLN A 33 -21.06 20.81 4.38
CA GLN A 33 -21.23 21.42 3.05
C GLN A 33 -21.28 20.39 1.91
N ASP A 34 -20.80 19.18 2.14
CA ASP A 34 -20.72 18.15 1.10
C ASP A 34 -20.73 16.77 1.73
N GLN A 35 -21.86 16.08 1.58
CA GLN A 35 -22.09 14.72 2.08
C GLN A 35 -21.15 13.68 1.45
N HIS A 36 -20.49 13.96 0.34
CA HIS A 36 -19.51 13.06 -0.28
C HIS A 36 -18.09 13.26 0.27
N SER A 37 -17.96 14.01 1.35
CA SER A 37 -16.67 14.32 1.96
C SER A 37 -16.78 14.42 3.48
N PHE A 38 -15.64 14.36 4.15
CA PHE A 38 -15.52 14.47 5.59
C PHE A 38 -14.19 15.12 5.96
N TYR A 39 -14.09 15.63 7.18
CA TYR A 39 -12.89 16.20 7.72
C TYR A 39 -12.15 15.17 8.57
N GLN A 40 -10.88 14.96 8.27
CA GLN A 40 -9.94 14.33 9.19
C GLN A 40 -9.25 15.41 10.00
N CYS A 41 -9.40 15.34 11.32
CA CYS A 41 -8.80 16.28 12.26
C CYS A 41 -7.62 15.65 12.98
N THR A 42 -6.53 16.40 13.05
CA THR A 42 -5.33 16.04 13.82
C THR A 42 -4.65 17.30 14.34
N HIS A 43 -4.35 17.35 15.64
CA HIS A 43 -3.68 18.46 16.32
C HIS A 43 -4.30 19.84 16.04
N GLY A 44 -5.64 19.88 15.96
CA GLY A 44 -6.39 21.13 15.69
C GLY A 44 -6.42 21.57 14.22
N MET A 45 -5.76 20.84 13.31
CA MET A 45 -5.83 21.06 11.86
C MET A 45 -6.81 20.07 11.23
N TYR A 46 -7.63 20.54 10.28
CA TYR A 46 -8.52 19.68 9.49
C TYR A 46 -7.99 19.49 8.07
N TYR A 47 -8.26 18.31 7.52
CA TYR A 47 -7.99 17.94 6.14
C TYR A 47 -9.29 17.43 5.52
N LEU A 48 -9.67 17.99 4.38
CA LEU A 48 -10.84 17.53 3.65
C LEU A 48 -10.52 16.23 2.92
N MET A 49 -11.28 15.19 3.24
CA MET A 49 -11.20 13.85 2.67
C MET A 49 -12.42 13.60 1.80
N GLN A 50 -12.21 12.95 0.66
CA GLN A 50 -13.28 12.61 -0.28
C GLN A 50 -13.67 11.14 -0.10
N CYS A 51 -14.98 10.88 -0.03
CA CYS A 51 -15.50 9.53 -0.15
C CYS A 51 -15.22 8.98 -1.56
N PRO A 52 -15.13 7.65 -1.71
CA PRO A 52 -15.17 7.03 -3.04
C PRO A 52 -16.40 7.47 -3.84
N ALA A 53 -16.24 7.50 -5.16
CA ALA A 53 -17.29 7.98 -6.07
C ALA A 53 -18.63 7.26 -5.83
N GLY A 54 -19.68 8.05 -5.60
CA GLY A 54 -21.04 7.56 -5.36
C GLY A 54 -21.38 7.30 -3.89
N LEU A 55 -20.41 7.36 -2.96
CA LEU A 55 -20.65 7.14 -1.54
C LEU A 55 -20.82 8.45 -0.78
N VAL A 56 -21.62 8.43 0.29
CA VAL A 56 -21.87 9.54 1.23
C VAL A 56 -21.29 9.21 2.60
N TRP A 57 -20.76 10.20 3.31
CA TRP A 57 -20.20 10.04 4.66
C TRP A 57 -21.29 9.81 5.71
N ASN A 58 -21.11 8.77 6.55
CA ASN A 58 -21.91 8.54 7.74
C ASN A 58 -21.16 8.97 9.01
N GLN A 59 -21.69 9.93 9.76
CA GLN A 59 -21.05 10.37 11.00
C GLN A 59 -21.14 9.33 12.14
N GLN A 60 -22.20 8.52 12.18
CA GLN A 60 -22.41 7.56 13.26
C GLN A 60 -21.46 6.37 13.13
N THR A 61 -21.31 5.89 11.91
CA THR A 61 -20.48 4.71 11.63
C THR A 61 -19.06 5.08 11.20
N GLN A 62 -18.80 6.36 10.93
CA GLN A 62 -17.50 6.91 10.50
C GLN A 62 -16.96 6.26 9.21
N PHE A 63 -17.85 5.92 8.27
CA PHE A 63 -17.49 5.45 6.94
C PHE A 63 -18.40 6.01 5.85
N CYS A 64 -17.91 6.01 4.61
CA CYS A 64 -18.71 6.32 3.44
C CYS A 64 -19.61 5.12 3.03
N TYR A 65 -20.85 5.36 2.63
CA TYR A 65 -21.83 4.31 2.30
C TYR A 65 -22.75 4.74 1.15
N TRP A 66 -23.58 3.83 0.65
CA TRP A 66 -24.63 4.16 -0.32
C TRP A 66 -25.85 4.73 0.40
N ASP A 67 -26.33 5.91 0.00
CA ASP A 67 -27.54 6.55 0.59
C ASP A 67 -28.87 5.82 0.25
N THR A 68 -28.80 4.66 -0.40
CA THR A 68 -29.97 3.85 -0.78
C THR A 68 -30.07 2.57 0.05
N PRO A 69 -31.28 2.14 0.48
CA PRO A 69 -31.49 0.91 1.28
C PRO A 69 -31.02 -0.40 0.62
N LYS A 70 -30.66 -0.35 -0.66
CA LYS A 70 -29.99 -1.41 -1.39
C LYS A 70 -28.80 -0.80 -2.13
N PRO A 71 -27.59 -1.38 -2.05
CA PRO A 71 -26.51 -0.99 -2.93
C PRO A 71 -26.95 -1.25 -4.38
N PRO A 72 -26.49 -0.45 -5.37
CA PRO A 72 -26.88 -0.68 -6.75
C PRO A 72 -26.46 -2.09 -7.19
N MET A 73 -27.20 -2.72 -8.11
CA MET A 73 -26.88 -4.06 -8.59
C MET A 73 -25.97 -3.98 -9.81
N ASN A 74 -24.91 -4.77 -9.86
CA ASN A 74 -24.15 -4.95 -11.10
C ASN A 74 -24.79 -6.10 -11.88
N CYS A 75 -25.37 -5.79 -13.04
CA CYS A 75 -26.06 -6.76 -13.89
C CYS A 75 -25.40 -6.75 -15.27
N ASP A 76 -24.93 -7.91 -15.73
CA ASP A 76 -24.44 -8.06 -17.11
C ASP A 76 -25.55 -7.70 -18.10
N HIS A 77 -25.32 -6.66 -18.90
CA HIS A 77 -26.11 -6.31 -20.09
C HIS A 77 -27.64 -6.42 -19.94
N GLY A 78 -28.19 -5.91 -18.83
CA GLY A 78 -29.64 -5.82 -18.63
C GLY A 78 -30.35 -7.14 -18.29
N ASN A 79 -29.62 -8.22 -18.00
CA ASN A 79 -30.22 -9.49 -17.58
C ASN A 79 -30.32 -9.59 -16.05
N GLN A 80 -31.53 -9.45 -15.51
CA GLN A 80 -31.79 -9.40 -14.07
C GLN A 80 -31.49 -10.72 -13.32
N SER A 81 -31.28 -11.83 -14.03
CA SER A 81 -31.01 -13.13 -13.41
C SER A 81 -29.54 -13.34 -13.00
N ASN A 82 -28.62 -12.49 -13.46
CA ASN A 82 -27.18 -12.54 -13.13
C ASN A 82 -26.71 -11.28 -12.38
N CYS A 83 -27.62 -10.57 -11.71
CA CYS A 83 -27.24 -9.43 -10.88
C CYS A 83 -26.49 -9.89 -9.64
N ARG A 84 -25.27 -9.37 -9.44
CA ARG A 84 -24.58 -9.48 -8.15
C ARG A 84 -24.95 -8.25 -7.32
N GLU A 85 -25.40 -8.48 -6.08
CA GLU A 85 -25.46 -7.40 -5.10
C GLU A 85 -24.06 -6.79 -5.00
N MET A 86 -23.94 -5.47 -5.14
CA MET A 86 -22.70 -4.80 -4.79
C MET A 86 -22.56 -4.87 -3.27
N THR A 87 -21.94 -5.94 -2.78
CA THR A 87 -21.67 -6.11 -1.36
C THR A 87 -20.83 -4.93 -0.90
N GLU A 88 -21.43 -4.16 0.00
CA GLU A 88 -20.89 -3.11 0.88
C GLU A 88 -19.42 -2.74 0.64
N TRP A 89 -19.18 -1.51 0.15
CA TRP A 89 -17.92 -0.84 0.46
C TRP A 89 -17.90 -0.66 1.97
N SER A 90 -16.98 -1.33 2.65
CA SER A 90 -16.88 -1.29 4.10
C SER A 90 -15.45 -0.95 4.49
N MET A 91 -15.31 0.07 5.33
CA MET A 91 -14.05 0.35 6.04
C MET A 91 -13.86 -0.57 7.24
N GLU A 92 -14.78 -1.51 7.50
CA GLU A 92 -14.57 -2.54 8.49
C GLU A 92 -13.56 -3.56 7.95
N GLY A 93 -12.35 -3.50 8.51
CA GLY A 93 -11.34 -4.51 8.24
C GLY A 93 -11.79 -5.85 8.80
N ILE A 94 -11.84 -6.87 7.94
CA ILE A 94 -12.06 -8.26 8.30
C ILE A 94 -10.70 -8.85 8.70
N PRO A 95 -10.46 -9.23 9.96
CA PRO A 95 -9.20 -9.83 10.36
C PRO A 95 -9.01 -11.19 9.67
N ILE A 96 -7.84 -11.40 9.08
CA ILE A 96 -7.47 -12.69 8.47
C ILE A 96 -6.74 -13.57 9.47
N VAL A 97 -5.80 -12.98 10.20
CA VAL A 97 -4.95 -13.62 11.21
C VAL A 97 -4.49 -12.57 12.23
N GLY A 98 -4.17 -12.99 13.46
CA GLY A 98 -3.76 -12.08 14.54
C GLY A 98 -4.93 -11.27 15.12
N SER A 99 -6.16 -11.79 15.07
CA SER A 99 -7.37 -11.08 15.51
C SER A 99 -7.40 -10.75 17.01
N ASP A 100 -6.71 -11.55 17.83
CA ASP A 100 -6.55 -11.32 19.27
C ASP A 100 -5.34 -10.42 19.61
N ARG A 101 -4.56 -10.03 18.59
CA ARG A 101 -3.48 -9.03 18.63
C ARG A 101 -2.31 -9.46 19.51
N GLN A 102 -2.17 -10.76 19.75
CA GLN A 102 -1.04 -11.28 20.49
C GLN A 102 0.14 -11.50 19.55
N PHE A 103 1.32 -11.13 20.04
CA PHE A 103 2.56 -11.64 19.48
C PHE A 103 2.58 -13.16 19.69
N GLY A 104 2.93 -13.90 18.66
CA GLY A 104 3.09 -15.35 18.79
C GLY A 104 3.75 -15.95 17.56
N ASP A 105 4.30 -17.14 17.75
CA ASP A 105 5.06 -17.91 16.77
C ASP A 105 4.30 -19.15 16.30
N ASP A 106 3.04 -19.32 16.71
CA ASP A 106 2.15 -20.36 16.20
C ASP A 106 1.55 -19.97 14.84
N GLY A 107 0.68 -20.82 14.29
CA GLY A 107 0.03 -20.56 13.00
C GLY A 107 -1.12 -19.54 13.04
N PHE A 108 -1.50 -19.03 14.21
CA PHE A 108 -2.61 -18.08 14.38
C PHE A 108 -2.14 -16.66 14.74
N HIS A 109 -0.88 -16.52 15.12
CA HIS A 109 -0.25 -15.27 15.50
C HIS A 109 0.91 -14.89 14.55
N LEU A 110 1.21 -13.60 14.50
CA LEU A 110 2.29 -13.01 13.73
C LEU A 110 3.15 -12.15 14.65
N GLY A 111 4.41 -11.92 14.26
CA GLY A 111 5.35 -11.00 14.88
C GLY A 111 5.78 -9.96 13.86
N SER A 112 5.23 -8.75 13.99
CA SER A 112 5.48 -7.60 13.12
C SER A 112 5.40 -7.94 11.62
N PRO A 113 4.22 -8.29 11.08
CA PRO A 113 4.06 -8.58 9.67
C PRO A 113 4.29 -7.33 8.82
N PHE A 114 5.41 -7.27 8.10
CA PHE A 114 5.75 -6.10 7.28
C PHE A 114 5.22 -6.27 5.85
N GLY A 115 5.81 -7.17 5.07
CA GLY A 115 5.44 -7.40 3.67
C GLY A 115 4.37 -8.48 3.49
N ILE A 116 3.47 -8.28 2.53
CA ILE A 116 2.52 -9.30 2.09
C ILE A 116 2.58 -9.48 0.57
N TYR A 117 2.14 -10.64 0.11
CA TYR A 117 1.88 -10.89 -1.30
C TYR A 117 0.57 -11.67 -1.45
N VAL A 118 -0.36 -11.13 -2.23
CA VAL A 118 -1.66 -11.74 -2.50
C VAL A 118 -1.59 -12.50 -3.82
N ASP A 119 -1.55 -13.83 -3.73
CA ASP A 119 -1.72 -14.71 -4.90
C ASP A 119 -3.22 -14.87 -5.17
N ALA A 120 -3.77 -13.90 -5.88
CA ALA A 120 -5.18 -13.82 -6.20
C ALA A 120 -5.65 -14.92 -7.17
N GLU A 121 -4.72 -15.59 -7.87
CA GLU A 121 -5.03 -16.74 -8.74
C GLU A 121 -5.34 -17.99 -7.93
N ARG A 122 -4.72 -18.13 -6.75
CA ARG A 122 -4.83 -19.33 -5.90
C ARG A 122 -5.49 -19.06 -4.55
N ASP A 123 -6.07 -17.89 -4.36
CA ASP A 123 -6.69 -17.43 -3.11
C ASP A 123 -5.77 -17.59 -1.90
N ASN A 124 -4.50 -17.17 -2.01
CA ASN A 124 -3.55 -17.21 -0.90
C ASN A 124 -2.97 -15.84 -0.62
N VAL A 125 -2.62 -15.61 0.65
CA VAL A 125 -1.76 -14.50 1.06
C VAL A 125 -0.52 -15.05 1.74
N TYR A 126 0.62 -14.51 1.35
CA TYR A 126 1.92 -14.80 1.92
C TYR A 126 2.32 -13.60 2.76
N VAL A 127 2.82 -13.85 3.97
CA VAL A 127 3.13 -12.81 4.94
C VAL A 127 4.55 -13.00 5.42
N ALA A 128 5.37 -11.95 5.29
CA ALA A 128 6.66 -11.87 5.94
C ALA A 128 6.43 -11.67 7.45
N ASP A 129 6.56 -12.75 8.21
CA ASP A 129 6.37 -12.82 9.65
C ASP A 129 7.71 -12.48 10.32
N THR A 130 8.03 -11.19 10.28
CA THR A 130 9.39 -10.63 10.35
C THR A 130 10.12 -10.99 11.64
N GLU A 131 9.49 -10.76 12.80
CA GLU A 131 10.10 -11.05 14.10
C GLU A 131 10.12 -12.55 14.42
N ASN A 132 9.31 -13.34 13.71
CA ASN A 132 9.35 -14.80 13.77
C ASN A 132 10.29 -15.42 12.72
N HIS A 133 11.01 -14.61 11.95
CA HIS A 133 12.04 -15.05 11.00
C HIS A 133 11.53 -16.10 9.99
N ARG A 134 10.31 -15.90 9.49
CA ARG A 134 9.65 -16.84 8.57
C ARG A 134 8.71 -16.16 7.59
N VAL A 135 8.23 -16.93 6.63
CA VAL A 135 7.09 -16.56 5.79
C VAL A 135 5.96 -17.53 6.05
N GLN A 136 4.78 -17.00 6.37
CA GLN A 136 3.55 -17.77 6.51
C GLN A 136 2.65 -17.62 5.29
N LYS A 137 1.99 -18.71 4.91
CA LYS A 137 0.97 -18.77 3.86
C LYS A 137 -0.40 -19.02 4.50
N PHE A 138 -1.39 -18.20 4.15
CA PHE A 138 -2.78 -18.35 4.56
C PHE A 138 -3.70 -18.51 3.34
N ASN A 139 -4.77 -19.29 3.50
CA ASN A 139 -5.80 -19.47 2.48
C ASN A 139 -6.93 -18.46 2.69
N LEU A 140 -7.16 -17.60 1.71
CA LEU A 140 -8.15 -16.52 1.75
C LEU A 140 -9.61 -17.03 1.74
N LYS A 141 -9.85 -18.27 1.32
CA LYS A 141 -11.16 -18.92 1.42
C LYS A 141 -11.42 -19.58 2.77
N ALA A 142 -10.41 -19.66 3.63
CA ALA A 142 -10.48 -20.32 4.93
C ALA A 142 -10.00 -19.37 6.05
N ILE A 143 -10.52 -18.13 6.05
CA ILE A 143 -10.22 -17.11 7.07
C ILE A 143 -10.41 -17.69 8.47
N GLY A 144 -9.43 -17.47 9.36
CA GLY A 144 -9.38 -18.05 10.70
C GLY A 144 -8.69 -19.41 10.81
N SER A 145 -8.25 -19.99 9.69
CA SER A 145 -7.37 -21.18 9.70
C SER A 145 -5.93 -20.80 10.03
N SER A 146 -5.16 -21.72 10.61
CA SER A 146 -3.73 -21.47 10.85
C SER A 146 -2.95 -21.38 9.55
N GLY A 147 -1.95 -20.50 9.55
CA GLY A 147 -0.95 -20.39 8.51
C GLY A 147 -0.03 -21.60 8.44
N VAL A 148 0.63 -21.74 7.30
CA VAL A 148 1.66 -22.74 7.06
C VAL A 148 2.98 -22.02 6.77
N THR A 149 4.04 -22.38 7.50
CA THR A 149 5.39 -21.88 7.21
C THR A 149 5.87 -22.42 5.86
N VAL A 150 6.18 -21.52 4.93
CA VAL A 150 6.65 -21.87 3.58
C VAL A 150 8.10 -21.45 3.30
N ALA A 151 8.69 -20.63 4.18
CA ALA A 151 10.12 -20.30 4.18
C ALA A 151 10.57 -19.92 5.60
N GLY A 152 11.83 -20.20 5.95
CA GLY A 152 12.39 -19.92 7.28
C GLY A 152 11.77 -20.75 8.41
N GLY A 153 11.62 -20.14 9.60
CA GLY A 153 11.04 -20.79 10.79
C GLY A 153 12.00 -21.70 11.57
N ASN A 154 13.29 -21.72 11.22
CA ASN A 154 14.34 -22.48 11.91
C ASN A 154 15.22 -21.58 12.78
N GLY A 155 14.62 -20.53 13.35
CA GLY A 155 15.29 -19.46 14.09
C GLY A 155 16.02 -18.44 13.19
N PRO A 156 16.44 -17.30 13.77
CA PRO A 156 17.24 -16.30 13.06
C PRO A 156 18.59 -16.87 12.64
N GLY A 157 18.99 -16.60 11.41
CA GLY A 157 20.32 -16.96 10.93
C GLY A 157 20.47 -16.85 9.42
N ASN A 158 21.62 -17.27 8.91
CA ASN A 158 21.99 -17.18 7.49
C ASN A 158 22.11 -18.54 6.79
N ALA A 159 21.79 -19.64 7.47
CA ALA A 159 21.72 -20.95 6.84
C ALA A 159 20.66 -20.97 5.71
N SER A 160 20.73 -21.93 4.80
CA SER A 160 19.81 -22.01 3.66
C SER A 160 18.36 -22.22 4.08
N ASN A 161 18.10 -22.80 5.26
CA ASN A 161 16.78 -23.00 5.84
C ASN A 161 16.39 -21.93 6.89
N GLN A 162 17.19 -20.89 7.07
CA GLN A 162 16.96 -19.80 8.01
C GLN A 162 16.73 -18.47 7.27
N LEU A 163 16.03 -17.56 7.94
CA LEU A 163 15.84 -16.17 7.55
C LEU A 163 16.23 -15.29 8.73
N ASN A 164 16.54 -14.02 8.48
CA ASN A 164 16.79 -13.03 9.49
C ASN A 164 16.09 -11.70 9.13
N MET A 165 15.03 -11.36 9.88
CA MET A 165 14.18 -10.19 9.67
C MET A 165 13.67 -10.10 8.21
N PRO A 166 12.94 -11.11 7.70
CA PRO A 166 12.41 -11.05 6.35
C PRO A 166 11.37 -9.93 6.23
N MET A 167 11.50 -9.02 5.26
CA MET A 167 10.61 -7.84 5.17
C MET A 167 9.64 -7.83 4.00
N ALA A 168 9.96 -8.50 2.90
CA ALA A 168 9.08 -8.62 1.74
C ALA A 168 9.07 -10.04 1.19
N VAL A 169 7.94 -10.40 0.60
CA VAL A 169 7.69 -11.69 -0.01
C VAL A 169 7.06 -11.47 -1.38
N HIS A 170 7.40 -12.29 -2.36
CA HIS A 170 6.74 -12.36 -3.65
C HIS A 170 6.72 -13.80 -4.12
N VAL A 171 5.67 -14.22 -4.83
CA VAL A 171 5.52 -15.62 -5.26
C VAL A 171 5.29 -15.69 -6.76
N ASP A 172 6.10 -16.49 -7.47
CA ASP A 172 5.95 -16.66 -8.92
C ASP A 172 4.85 -17.67 -9.30
N ARG A 173 4.63 -17.82 -10.61
CA ARG A 173 3.61 -18.75 -11.14
C ARG A 173 3.89 -20.23 -10.85
N ASN A 174 5.11 -20.60 -10.48
CA ASN A 174 5.47 -21.96 -10.06
C ASN A 174 5.35 -22.14 -8.54
N GLU A 175 4.83 -21.13 -7.84
CA GLU A 175 4.76 -21.05 -6.38
C GLU A 175 6.13 -21.07 -5.70
N ASN A 176 7.18 -20.60 -6.38
CA ASN A 176 8.44 -20.32 -5.71
C ASN A 176 8.29 -19.05 -4.88
N VAL A 177 8.71 -19.12 -3.61
CA VAL A 177 8.61 -18.02 -2.65
C VAL A 177 9.94 -17.29 -2.57
N TYR A 178 9.94 -16.04 -3.02
CA TYR A 178 11.09 -15.14 -2.94
C TYR A 178 10.92 -14.27 -1.71
N VAL A 179 11.98 -14.15 -0.92
CA VAL A 179 11.97 -13.47 0.37
C VAL A 179 13.14 -12.52 0.45
N SER A 180 12.84 -11.29 0.84
CA SER A 180 13.83 -10.27 1.18
C SER A 180 14.38 -10.57 2.56
N ASP A 181 15.54 -11.22 2.63
CA ASP A 181 16.20 -11.67 3.87
C ASP A 181 17.16 -10.57 4.36
N VAL A 182 16.57 -9.53 4.94
CA VAL A 182 17.16 -8.18 4.99
C VAL A 182 18.45 -8.10 5.78
N ASP A 183 18.48 -8.71 6.97
CA ASP A 183 19.68 -8.69 7.81
C ASP A 183 20.79 -9.62 7.30
N ASN A 184 20.48 -10.45 6.32
CA ASN A 184 21.45 -11.27 5.58
C ASN A 184 21.81 -10.68 4.21
N ASP A 185 21.29 -9.49 3.85
CA ASP A 185 21.58 -8.77 2.61
C ASP A 185 21.43 -9.61 1.33
N ARG A 186 20.37 -10.43 1.29
CA ARG A 186 20.13 -11.36 0.19
C ARG A 186 18.65 -11.55 -0.10
N ILE A 187 18.36 -11.97 -1.33
CA ILE A 187 17.07 -12.54 -1.69
C ILE A 187 17.21 -14.05 -1.68
N GLN A 188 16.38 -14.71 -0.88
CA GLN A 188 16.29 -16.16 -0.83
C GLN A 188 15.03 -16.64 -1.56
N MET A 189 15.18 -17.69 -2.36
CA MET A 189 14.07 -18.35 -3.05
C MET A 189 13.88 -19.76 -2.50
N TRP A 190 12.66 -20.09 -2.07
CA TRP A 190 12.23 -21.46 -1.77
C TRP A 190 11.34 -21.96 -2.89
N ALA A 191 11.69 -23.11 -3.48
CA ALA A 191 10.77 -23.80 -4.36
C ALA A 191 9.57 -24.34 -3.55
N LYS A 192 8.42 -24.52 -4.20
CA LYS A 192 7.22 -25.05 -3.55
C LYS A 192 7.52 -26.36 -2.80
N GLY A 193 7.31 -26.37 -1.48
CA GLY A 193 7.54 -27.54 -0.62
C GLY A 193 9.00 -27.80 -0.24
N ALA A 194 9.93 -26.93 -0.63
CA ALA A 194 11.34 -27.04 -0.24
C ALA A 194 11.53 -26.74 1.25
N THR A 195 12.48 -27.43 1.89
CA THR A 195 12.85 -27.22 3.30
C THR A 195 14.01 -26.23 3.46
N SER A 196 14.65 -25.83 2.37
CA SER A 196 15.73 -24.85 2.33
C SER A 196 15.66 -24.02 1.05
N GLY A 197 16.16 -22.80 1.11
CA GLY A 197 16.15 -21.83 0.03
C GLY A 197 17.52 -21.66 -0.60
N VAL A 198 17.53 -21.06 -1.78
CA VAL A 198 18.72 -20.74 -2.56
C VAL A 198 18.83 -19.22 -2.65
N THR A 199 20.04 -18.69 -2.47
CA THR A 199 20.30 -17.26 -2.68
C THR A 199 20.24 -16.96 -4.18
N VAL A 200 19.33 -16.08 -4.60
CA VAL A 200 19.12 -15.71 -6.01
C VAL A 200 19.54 -14.29 -6.36
N ALA A 201 19.77 -13.45 -5.34
CA ALA A 201 20.36 -12.12 -5.48
C ALA A 201 21.02 -11.71 -4.16
N GLY A 202 22.06 -10.86 -4.23
CA GLY A 202 22.84 -10.45 -3.05
C GLY A 202 23.66 -11.59 -2.43
N GLY A 203 23.83 -11.58 -1.11
CA GLY A 203 24.62 -12.58 -0.38
C GLY A 203 26.13 -12.31 -0.33
N HIS A 204 26.57 -11.16 -0.83
CA HIS A 204 27.97 -10.70 -0.80
C HIS A 204 28.18 -9.50 0.15
N GLY A 205 27.29 -9.37 1.14
CA GLY A 205 27.26 -8.27 2.12
C GLY A 205 26.74 -6.94 1.55
N LYS A 206 26.63 -5.95 2.44
CA LYS A 206 26.20 -4.58 2.10
C LYS A 206 27.23 -3.89 1.21
N GLY A 207 26.77 -3.26 0.14
CA GLY A 207 27.59 -2.39 -0.68
C GLY A 207 26.92 -2.03 -1.99
N THR A 208 27.63 -1.27 -2.83
CA THR A 208 27.12 -0.68 -4.08
C THR A 208 27.52 -1.47 -5.32
N ALA A 209 28.33 -2.53 -5.18
CA ALA A 209 28.74 -3.37 -6.29
C ALA A 209 27.54 -4.04 -6.98
N VAL A 210 27.73 -4.51 -8.21
CA VAL A 210 26.67 -5.10 -9.05
C VAL A 210 26.11 -6.41 -8.47
N ASN A 211 26.83 -7.04 -7.55
CA ASN A 211 26.44 -8.25 -6.85
C ASN A 211 26.07 -8.01 -5.36
N GLN A 212 25.98 -6.75 -4.92
CA GLN A 212 25.67 -6.39 -3.54
C GLN A 212 24.35 -5.61 -3.43
N ILE A 213 23.71 -5.72 -2.28
CA ILE A 213 22.47 -5.02 -1.93
C ILE A 213 22.63 -4.43 -0.53
N GLY A 214 22.35 -3.14 -0.37
CA GLY A 214 22.32 -2.44 0.91
C GLY A 214 20.91 -2.42 1.49
N ALA A 215 20.51 -3.52 2.12
CA ALA A 215 19.15 -3.81 2.60
C ALA A 215 18.11 -3.91 1.48
N CYS A 216 17.83 -5.14 1.06
CA CYS A 216 16.71 -5.46 0.19
C CYS A 216 15.39 -5.21 0.94
N GLN A 217 14.61 -4.20 0.53
CA GLN A 217 13.34 -3.89 1.21
C GLN A 217 12.13 -4.42 0.43
N GLY A 218 11.90 -3.91 -0.78
CA GLY A 218 10.86 -4.38 -1.69
C GLY A 218 11.41 -5.39 -2.70
N ILE A 219 10.58 -6.36 -3.07
CA ILE A 219 10.88 -7.33 -4.12
C ILE A 219 9.68 -7.51 -5.06
N PHE A 220 9.95 -7.66 -6.34
CA PHE A 220 8.94 -7.99 -7.33
C PHE A 220 9.51 -8.99 -8.34
N VAL A 221 8.77 -10.05 -8.65
CA VAL A 221 9.17 -11.06 -9.66
C VAL A 221 8.33 -10.86 -10.90
N HIS A 222 8.97 -10.45 -11.99
CA HIS A 222 8.25 -10.19 -13.24
C HIS A 222 7.80 -11.50 -13.90
N GLU A 223 6.49 -11.71 -13.97
CA GLU A 223 5.87 -13.00 -14.33
C GLU A 223 6.28 -13.55 -15.71
N GLU A 224 6.60 -12.69 -16.67
CA GLU A 224 6.92 -13.13 -18.05
C GLU A 224 8.40 -13.43 -18.25
N THR A 225 9.27 -12.80 -17.46
CA THR A 225 10.73 -12.86 -17.67
C THR A 225 11.47 -13.50 -16.50
N ASN A 226 10.79 -13.78 -15.39
CA ASN A 226 11.36 -14.20 -14.11
C ASN A 226 12.48 -13.25 -13.60
N ALA A 227 12.44 -11.99 -14.01
CA ALA A 227 13.41 -11.00 -13.55
C ALA A 227 13.01 -10.52 -12.16
N LEU A 228 13.98 -10.41 -11.27
CA LEU A 228 13.82 -9.89 -9.92
C LEU A 228 14.06 -8.38 -9.93
N PHE A 229 13.10 -7.61 -9.48
CA PHE A 229 13.28 -6.19 -9.19
C PHE A 229 13.38 -6.04 -7.68
N ILE A 230 14.40 -5.33 -7.21
CA ILE A 230 14.71 -5.21 -5.78
C ILE A 230 14.96 -3.75 -5.46
N SER A 231 14.32 -3.27 -4.40
CA SER A 231 14.62 -1.96 -3.83
C SER A 231 15.84 -2.08 -2.93
N ASP A 232 16.92 -1.47 -3.39
CA ASP A 232 18.21 -1.40 -2.72
C ASP A 232 18.23 -0.15 -1.83
N PHE A 233 17.63 -0.28 -0.65
CA PHE A 233 17.15 0.84 0.17
C PHE A 233 18.25 1.82 0.56
N TYR A 234 19.38 1.34 1.08
CA TYR A 234 20.48 2.21 1.51
C TYR A 234 21.30 2.77 0.34
N ASN A 235 21.14 2.22 -0.86
CA ASN A 235 21.83 2.68 -2.05
C ASN A 235 20.92 3.51 -2.98
N ASP A 236 19.70 3.86 -2.56
CA ASP A 236 18.80 4.78 -3.28
C ASP A 236 18.57 4.40 -4.76
N ARG A 237 18.42 3.11 -5.03
CA ARG A 237 18.24 2.58 -6.39
C ARG A 237 17.32 1.36 -6.44
N ILE A 238 16.79 1.08 -7.63
CA ILE A 238 16.13 -0.19 -7.96
C ILE A 238 17.07 -1.00 -8.85
N VAL A 239 17.28 -2.25 -8.48
CA VAL A 239 18.13 -3.21 -9.21
C VAL A 239 17.27 -4.29 -9.84
N LYS A 240 17.47 -4.54 -11.14
CA LYS A 240 16.91 -5.68 -11.85
C LYS A 240 17.95 -6.79 -11.93
N TRP A 241 17.69 -7.91 -11.27
CA TRP A 241 18.47 -9.14 -11.37
C TRP A 241 17.85 -10.12 -12.35
N ILE A 242 18.71 -10.86 -13.05
CA ILE A 242 18.34 -12.08 -13.73
C ILE A 242 19.04 -13.20 -12.96
N PRO A 243 18.33 -14.10 -12.28
CA PRO A 243 18.93 -15.12 -11.41
C PRO A 243 20.09 -15.88 -12.08
N GLU A 244 19.92 -16.21 -13.36
CA GLU A 244 20.90 -16.97 -14.15
C GLU A 244 22.20 -16.20 -14.45
N LYS A 245 22.19 -14.87 -14.34
CA LYS A 245 23.36 -14.02 -14.65
C LYS A 245 24.18 -13.64 -13.42
N GLY A 246 23.66 -13.85 -12.21
CA GLY A 246 24.36 -13.53 -10.95
C GLY A 246 24.56 -12.05 -10.64
N GLU A 247 24.28 -11.13 -11.56
CA GLU A 247 24.51 -9.69 -11.41
C GLU A 247 23.24 -8.85 -11.62
N GLY A 248 23.18 -7.75 -10.88
CA GLY A 248 22.10 -6.77 -10.92
C GLY A 248 22.41 -5.56 -11.79
N ILE A 249 21.41 -5.08 -12.52
CA ILE A 249 21.49 -3.87 -13.34
C ILE A 249 20.63 -2.79 -12.71
N MET A 250 21.16 -1.58 -12.54
CA MET A 250 20.37 -0.45 -12.06
C MET A 250 19.33 -0.05 -13.10
N VAL A 251 18.05 -0.03 -12.71
CA VAL A 251 16.91 0.28 -13.59
C VAL A 251 16.10 1.49 -13.14
N ALA A 252 16.27 1.92 -11.88
CA ALA A 252 15.78 3.20 -11.41
C ALA A 252 16.67 3.82 -10.32
N GLY A 253 16.68 5.15 -10.24
CA GLY A 253 17.62 5.92 -9.42
C GLY A 253 19.01 6.02 -10.05
N ILE A 254 19.91 6.74 -9.38
CA ILE A 254 21.32 6.91 -9.79
C ILE A 254 22.32 6.46 -8.71
N GLY A 255 21.85 5.75 -7.68
CA GLY A 255 22.71 5.30 -6.58
C GLY A 255 23.09 6.39 -5.57
N VAL A 256 22.40 7.54 -5.62
CA VAL A 256 22.64 8.69 -4.74
C VAL A 256 21.31 9.30 -4.33
N GLY A 257 21.08 9.32 -3.02
CA GLY A 257 19.91 9.92 -2.38
C GLY A 257 19.60 11.34 -2.83
N GLY A 258 18.34 11.62 -3.13
CA GLY A 258 17.86 12.96 -3.44
C GLY A 258 16.41 12.98 -3.94
N SER A 259 15.93 14.17 -4.28
CA SER A 259 14.53 14.42 -4.66
C SER A 259 14.30 14.78 -6.13
N ARG A 260 15.38 14.86 -6.93
CA ARG A 260 15.28 15.11 -8.38
C ARG A 260 14.55 13.96 -9.08
N ALA A 261 14.10 14.18 -10.32
CA ALA A 261 13.34 13.19 -11.08
C ALA A 261 14.11 11.88 -11.32
N ASN A 262 15.44 11.95 -11.44
CA ASN A 262 16.33 10.80 -11.59
C ASN A 262 16.88 10.25 -10.25
N GLN A 263 16.50 10.83 -9.11
CA GLN A 263 16.94 10.41 -7.78
C GLN A 263 15.79 9.75 -7.01
N LEU A 264 16.15 8.83 -6.13
CA LEU A 264 15.27 8.22 -5.13
C LEU A 264 15.88 8.51 -3.75
N SER A 265 15.10 8.31 -2.70
CA SER A 265 15.56 8.41 -1.32
C SER A 265 14.85 7.37 -0.46
N GLY A 266 15.56 6.28 -0.14
CA GLY A 266 15.02 5.14 0.60
C GLY A 266 13.86 4.42 -0.12
N PRO A 267 14.05 3.93 -1.36
CA PRO A 267 13.00 3.20 -2.06
C PRO A 267 12.56 1.95 -1.28
N ARG A 268 11.25 1.73 -1.15
CA ARG A 268 10.67 0.58 -0.44
C ARG A 268 9.86 -0.33 -1.36
N GLY A 269 8.54 -0.39 -1.21
CA GLY A 269 7.66 -1.21 -2.01
C GLY A 269 7.74 -0.83 -3.49
N ILE A 270 7.65 -1.86 -4.32
CA ILE A 270 7.75 -1.74 -5.78
C ILE A 270 6.70 -2.61 -6.44
N PHE A 271 6.08 -2.05 -7.47
CA PHE A 271 5.24 -2.78 -8.39
C PHE A 271 5.81 -2.65 -9.80
N VAL A 272 5.81 -3.73 -10.58
CA VAL A 272 6.29 -3.72 -11.95
C VAL A 272 5.20 -4.25 -12.88
N ASP A 273 4.77 -3.41 -13.84
CA ASP A 273 3.78 -3.84 -14.83
C ASP A 273 4.41 -4.73 -15.92
N LYS A 274 3.56 -5.33 -16.78
CA LYS A 274 3.99 -6.21 -17.88
C LYS A 274 4.92 -5.54 -18.90
N CYS A 275 4.94 -4.21 -18.96
CA CYS A 275 5.83 -3.43 -19.82
C CYS A 275 7.17 -3.10 -19.13
N GLU A 276 7.42 -3.67 -17.94
CA GLU A 276 8.49 -3.30 -17.02
C GLU A 276 8.50 -1.80 -16.66
N THR A 277 7.33 -1.19 -16.55
CA THR A 277 7.22 0.10 -15.86
C THR A 277 7.24 -0.17 -14.36
N ILE A 278 8.13 0.51 -13.66
CA ILE A 278 8.36 0.37 -12.22
C ILE A 278 7.64 1.51 -11.50
N TYR A 279 6.83 1.17 -10.51
CA TYR A 279 6.22 2.09 -9.55
C TYR A 279 6.92 1.89 -8.22
N ILE A 280 7.38 2.97 -7.61
CA ILE A 280 8.31 2.93 -6.48
C ILE A 280 7.77 3.83 -5.37
N ALA A 281 7.62 3.27 -4.17
CA ALA A 281 7.44 4.04 -2.96
C ALA A 281 8.78 4.73 -2.60
N ASP A 282 8.90 6.00 -2.96
CA ASP A 282 10.06 6.85 -2.70
C ASP A 282 9.87 7.51 -1.32
N LEU A 283 10.09 6.68 -0.28
CA LEU A 283 9.68 6.88 1.11
C LEU A 283 10.00 8.29 1.62
N TRP A 284 11.28 8.67 1.61
CA TRP A 284 11.71 9.92 2.24
C TRP A 284 11.33 11.16 1.43
N ASN A 285 10.99 10.98 0.14
CA ASN A 285 10.46 12.04 -0.70
C ASN A 285 8.92 12.12 -0.65
N ASN A 286 8.25 11.26 0.12
CA ASN A 286 6.80 11.26 0.30
C ASN A 286 6.03 11.23 -1.04
N ARG A 287 6.48 10.38 -1.97
CA ARG A 287 5.91 10.28 -3.32
C ARG A 287 5.97 8.86 -3.87
N ILE A 288 5.16 8.60 -4.88
CA ILE A 288 5.29 7.43 -5.75
C ILE A 288 5.91 7.86 -7.07
N GLN A 289 7.03 7.24 -7.43
CA GLN A 289 7.72 7.47 -8.71
C GLN A 289 7.36 6.37 -9.71
N LYS A 290 7.03 6.77 -10.94
CA LYS A 290 6.85 5.88 -12.09
C LYS A 290 8.04 6.01 -13.04
N TRP A 291 8.72 4.90 -13.33
CA TRP A 291 9.83 4.80 -14.27
C TRP A 291 9.46 3.82 -15.39
N LYS A 292 9.46 4.28 -16.63
CA LYS A 292 9.33 3.38 -17.78
C LYS A 292 10.65 2.63 -17.99
N LYS A 293 10.57 1.41 -18.55
CA LYS A 293 11.76 0.64 -18.95
C LYS A 293 12.73 1.49 -19.77
N GLY A 294 13.97 1.63 -19.30
CA GLY A 294 15.03 2.40 -19.96
C GLY A 294 14.96 3.92 -19.78
N ALA A 295 14.02 4.44 -19.00
CA ALA A 295 13.98 5.87 -18.68
C ALA A 295 15.16 6.28 -17.79
N THR A 296 15.66 7.49 -17.96
CA THR A 296 16.72 8.09 -17.13
C THR A 296 16.17 8.87 -15.93
N GLU A 297 14.87 9.13 -15.93
CA GLU A 297 14.16 9.87 -14.88
C GLU A 297 12.75 9.32 -14.70
N GLY A 298 12.21 9.53 -13.50
CA GLY A 298 10.85 9.16 -13.14
C GLY A 298 9.89 10.34 -13.15
N ILE A 299 8.61 9.99 -13.12
CA ILE A 299 7.51 10.94 -13.00
C ILE A 299 6.79 10.67 -11.69
N THR A 300 6.54 11.72 -10.90
CA THR A 300 5.68 11.63 -9.71
C THR A 300 4.25 11.34 -10.14
N VAL A 301 3.67 10.24 -9.67
CA VAL A 301 2.29 9.83 -10.00
C VAL A 301 1.34 9.86 -8.80
N ALA A 302 1.87 9.98 -7.59
CA ALA A 302 1.12 10.24 -6.37
C ALA A 302 2.02 10.93 -5.33
N GLY A 303 1.46 11.80 -4.48
CA GLY A 303 2.21 12.54 -3.48
C GLY A 303 3.15 13.60 -4.08
N GLY A 304 4.30 13.83 -3.44
CA GLY A 304 5.30 14.82 -3.87
C GLY A 304 4.96 16.28 -3.55
N ASN A 305 3.84 16.53 -2.85
CA ASN A 305 3.39 17.86 -2.43
C ASN A 305 3.74 18.15 -0.96
N GLY A 306 4.86 17.60 -0.49
CA GLY A 306 5.28 17.61 0.91
C GLY A 306 4.57 16.56 1.77
N LYS A 307 5.10 16.39 2.98
CA LYS A 307 4.52 15.53 4.01
C LYS A 307 3.23 16.15 4.55
N GLY A 308 2.15 15.38 4.58
CA GLY A 308 0.88 15.84 5.17
C GLY A 308 -0.29 14.89 4.94
N LEU A 309 -1.48 15.33 5.37
CA LEU A 309 -2.71 14.53 5.33
C LEU A 309 -3.68 14.95 4.22
N ALA A 310 -3.36 15.99 3.43
CA ALA A 310 -4.19 16.33 2.27
C ALA A 310 -4.26 15.14 1.28
N ALA A 311 -5.30 15.12 0.44
CA ALA A 311 -5.52 14.04 -0.52
C ALA A 311 -4.38 13.88 -1.55
N ASN A 312 -3.60 14.94 -1.79
CA ASN A 312 -2.44 14.95 -2.67
C ASN A 312 -1.09 14.88 -1.94
N GLN A 313 -1.10 14.69 -0.62
CA GLN A 313 0.08 14.55 0.23
C GLN A 313 0.20 13.12 0.75
N LEU A 314 1.43 12.65 0.87
CA LEU A 314 1.79 11.37 1.49
C LEU A 314 2.74 11.64 2.64
N ASN A 315 2.98 10.64 3.47
CA ASN A 315 3.88 10.68 4.61
C ASN A 315 4.50 9.29 4.80
N SER A 316 5.76 9.16 4.41
CA SER A 316 6.51 7.90 4.44
C SER A 316 5.73 6.76 3.76
N PRO A 317 5.36 6.87 2.46
CA PRO A 317 4.68 5.79 1.77
C PRO A 317 5.58 4.56 1.72
N TRP A 318 5.06 3.41 2.15
CA TRP A 318 5.87 2.21 2.26
C TRP A 318 5.70 1.27 1.08
N ASP A 319 4.49 1.18 0.55
CA ASP A 319 4.14 0.22 -0.49
C ASP A 319 3.20 0.81 -1.54
N VAL A 320 3.26 0.22 -2.74
CA VAL A 320 2.48 0.63 -3.90
C VAL A 320 2.02 -0.59 -4.69
N GLU A 321 0.73 -0.63 -5.01
CA GLU A 321 0.11 -1.69 -5.80
C GLU A 321 -0.79 -1.10 -6.87
N LEU A 322 -0.97 -1.83 -7.98
CA LEU A 322 -1.84 -1.42 -9.08
C LEU A 322 -2.96 -2.43 -9.32
N ASP A 323 -4.16 -1.92 -9.60
CA ASP A 323 -5.22 -2.77 -10.15
C ASP A 323 -5.12 -2.91 -11.68
N GLN A 324 -5.95 -3.78 -12.25
CA GLN A 324 -5.98 -4.04 -13.70
C GLN A 324 -6.32 -2.81 -14.57
N TYR A 325 -6.87 -1.75 -13.97
CA TYR A 325 -7.18 -0.50 -14.65
C TYR A 325 -6.05 0.53 -14.54
N GLY A 326 -4.96 0.17 -13.84
CA GLY A 326 -3.82 1.05 -13.58
C GLY A 326 -4.07 2.07 -12.47
N ASN A 327 -5.09 1.88 -11.63
CA ASN A 327 -5.23 2.71 -10.44
C ASN A 327 -4.15 2.35 -9.44
N ILE A 328 -3.54 3.36 -8.84
CA ILE A 328 -2.40 3.23 -7.93
C ILE A 328 -2.93 3.27 -6.50
N TYR A 329 -2.69 2.22 -5.74
CA TYR A 329 -2.97 2.14 -4.32
C TYR A 329 -1.66 2.36 -3.56
N VAL A 330 -1.70 3.17 -2.51
CA VAL A 330 -0.51 3.57 -1.76
C VAL A 330 -0.75 3.33 -0.28
N ALA A 331 0.12 2.53 0.35
CA ALA A 331 0.22 2.48 1.81
C ALA A 331 0.92 3.76 2.30
N ASP A 332 0.13 4.71 2.77
CA ASP A 332 0.58 5.99 3.34
C ASP A 332 0.80 5.82 4.85
N THR A 333 1.89 5.13 5.18
CA THR A 333 2.14 4.43 6.46
C THR A 333 2.06 5.32 7.68
N ASP A 334 2.81 6.44 7.71
CA ASP A 334 2.83 7.32 8.89
C ASP A 334 1.49 8.07 9.05
N ASN A 335 0.69 8.15 7.99
CA ASN A 335 -0.67 8.64 8.04
C ASN A 335 -1.70 7.54 8.36
N SER A 336 -1.26 6.28 8.50
CA SER A 336 -2.08 5.10 8.77
C SER A 336 -3.29 4.99 7.84
N ARG A 337 -3.05 5.14 6.52
CA ARG A 337 -4.12 5.07 5.52
C ARG A 337 -3.65 4.48 4.19
N VAL A 338 -4.61 4.03 3.40
CA VAL A 338 -4.43 3.62 2.00
C VAL A 338 -5.19 4.61 1.10
N LEU A 339 -4.47 5.23 0.17
CA LEU A 339 -5.03 6.12 -0.85
C LEU A 339 -5.03 5.43 -2.21
N LYS A 340 -6.04 5.71 -3.02
CA LYS A 340 -6.14 5.33 -4.44
C LYS A 340 -6.03 6.55 -5.34
N PHE A 341 -5.18 6.49 -6.34
CA PHE A 341 -5.03 7.50 -7.38
C PHE A 341 -5.40 6.86 -8.73
N THR A 342 -6.40 7.40 -9.41
CA THR A 342 -6.66 7.01 -10.80
C THR A 342 -5.58 7.61 -11.71
N PRO A 343 -5.30 7.01 -12.89
CA PRO A 343 -4.30 7.55 -13.81
C PRO A 343 -4.51 9.05 -14.11
N GLY A 344 -3.51 9.87 -13.78
CA GLY A 344 -3.55 11.33 -13.99
C GLY A 344 -4.26 12.14 -12.90
N ALA A 345 -4.81 11.50 -11.86
CA ALA A 345 -5.39 12.21 -10.73
C ALA A 345 -4.34 12.99 -9.94
N THR A 346 -4.69 14.21 -9.53
CA THR A 346 -3.85 15.03 -8.65
C THR A 346 -4.12 14.77 -7.16
N ASN A 347 -5.29 14.20 -6.83
CA ASN A 347 -5.74 13.92 -5.48
C ASN A 347 -6.08 12.43 -5.36
N GLY A 348 -5.73 11.83 -4.23
CA GLY A 348 -6.10 10.47 -3.88
C GLY A 348 -7.49 10.41 -3.28
N VAL A 349 -8.14 9.27 -3.46
CA VAL A 349 -9.37 8.88 -2.79
C VAL A 349 -9.00 7.98 -1.63
N LEU A 350 -9.59 8.22 -0.46
CA LEU A 350 -9.34 7.37 0.69
C LEU A 350 -10.01 6.00 0.48
N MET A 351 -9.22 4.93 0.58
CA MET A 351 -9.73 3.55 0.48
C MET A 351 -9.86 2.88 1.84
N ALA A 352 -8.92 3.15 2.75
CA ALA A 352 -8.96 2.68 4.12
C ALA A 352 -8.12 3.61 5.01
N ASN A 353 -8.61 4.06 6.16
CA ASN A 353 -7.81 4.77 7.17
C ASN A 353 -7.94 4.15 8.56
N GLY A 354 -8.55 2.97 8.61
CA GLY A 354 -8.84 2.32 9.86
C GLY A 354 -9.71 3.18 10.80
N MET A 355 -10.68 3.98 10.37
CA MET A 355 -11.51 4.77 11.30
C MET A 355 -10.68 5.59 12.34
N GLY A 356 -9.41 5.91 12.07
CA GLY A 356 -8.44 6.50 13.01
C GLY A 356 -7.35 5.57 13.58
N TRP A 357 -6.45 6.17 14.37
CA TRP A 357 -5.37 5.45 15.05
C TRP A 357 -5.93 4.56 16.17
N GLY A 358 -5.70 3.25 16.11
CA GLY A 358 -6.20 2.37 17.17
C GLY A 358 -6.03 0.88 16.90
N THR A 359 -6.59 0.09 17.82
CA THR A 359 -6.44 -1.37 17.80
C THR A 359 -7.74 -2.07 17.37
N GLY A 360 -8.88 -1.37 17.33
CA GLY A 360 -10.20 -1.90 16.98
C GLY A 360 -10.31 -2.59 15.61
N SER A 361 -11.44 -3.25 15.37
CA SER A 361 -11.79 -3.77 14.03
C SER A 361 -11.86 -2.61 13.06
N GLY A 362 -11.20 -2.73 11.91
CA GLY A 362 -11.08 -1.61 10.98
C GLY A 362 -10.40 -0.38 11.60
N GLN A 363 -9.49 -0.55 12.57
CA GLN A 363 -8.50 0.47 12.96
C GLN A 363 -7.10 0.19 12.46
N PHE A 364 -6.25 1.22 12.30
CA PHE A 364 -4.86 1.02 11.89
C PHE A 364 -3.89 1.58 12.93
N ARG A 365 -2.76 0.89 13.10
CA ARG A 365 -1.52 1.43 13.66
C ARG A 365 -0.41 1.16 12.65
N GLU A 366 -0.25 2.11 11.72
CA GLU A 366 0.65 2.05 10.58
C GLU A 366 0.33 0.90 9.61
N VAL A 367 -0.03 1.27 8.38
CA VAL A 367 -0.24 0.32 7.28
C VAL A 367 1.07 0.17 6.52
N TYR A 368 1.59 -1.04 6.41
CA TYR A 368 2.92 -1.25 5.84
C TYR A 368 2.88 -1.74 4.40
N SER A 369 2.32 -2.92 4.17
CA SER A 369 2.21 -3.51 2.85
C SER A 369 0.75 -3.74 2.48
N ILE A 370 0.47 -3.65 1.19
CA ILE A 370 -0.86 -3.81 0.63
C ILE A 370 -0.85 -4.87 -0.47
N GLY A 371 -2.00 -5.50 -0.70
CA GLY A 371 -2.22 -6.42 -1.81
C GLY A 371 -3.65 -6.36 -2.28
N LEU A 372 -3.89 -6.72 -3.54
CA LEU A 372 -5.22 -6.73 -4.15
C LEU A 372 -5.56 -8.13 -4.63
N ASP A 373 -6.81 -8.56 -4.42
CA ASP A 373 -7.33 -9.73 -5.12
C ASP A 373 -8.02 -9.38 -6.45
N LYS A 374 -8.41 -10.41 -7.21
CA LYS A 374 -9.12 -10.28 -8.49
C LYS A 374 -10.47 -9.58 -8.37
N THR A 375 -11.07 -9.64 -7.19
CA THR A 375 -12.34 -8.99 -6.89
C THR A 375 -12.15 -7.59 -6.35
N GLY A 376 -10.92 -7.06 -6.34
CA GLY A 376 -10.58 -5.72 -5.89
C GLY A 376 -10.60 -5.54 -4.37
N ASN A 377 -10.60 -6.62 -3.58
CA ASN A 377 -10.45 -6.48 -2.13
C ASN A 377 -9.01 -6.10 -1.80
N LEU A 378 -8.86 -5.24 -0.79
CA LEU A 378 -7.59 -4.74 -0.31
C LEU A 378 -7.17 -5.49 0.94
N TYR A 379 -5.98 -6.05 0.91
CA TYR A 379 -5.32 -6.70 2.02
C TYR A 379 -4.26 -5.76 2.58
N VAL A 380 -4.18 -5.62 3.90
CA VAL A 380 -3.30 -4.66 4.56
C VAL A 380 -2.60 -5.31 5.74
N SER A 381 -1.27 -5.24 5.77
CA SER A 381 -0.48 -5.61 6.94
C SER A 381 -0.38 -4.46 7.94
N GLU A 382 -0.56 -4.78 9.21
CA GLU A 382 -0.40 -3.87 10.33
C GLU A 382 0.64 -4.42 11.28
N SER A 383 1.91 -4.05 11.06
CA SER A 383 3.01 -4.59 11.85
C SER A 383 2.86 -4.30 13.34
N ARG A 384 2.41 -3.09 13.72
CA ARG A 384 2.23 -2.72 15.15
C ARG A 384 1.03 -3.36 15.82
N ASN A 385 0.09 -3.91 15.05
CA ASN A 385 -1.06 -4.66 15.57
C ASN A 385 -0.88 -6.17 15.39
N ASN A 386 0.26 -6.64 14.86
CA ASN A 386 0.56 -8.05 14.61
C ASN A 386 -0.52 -8.77 13.79
N ARG A 387 -1.10 -8.09 12.80
CA ARG A 387 -2.25 -8.64 12.07
C ARG A 387 -2.27 -8.28 10.59
N LEU A 388 -3.15 -8.99 9.89
CA LEU A 388 -3.53 -8.74 8.51
C LEU A 388 -5.06 -8.54 8.45
N GLN A 389 -5.52 -7.47 7.79
CA GLN A 389 -6.93 -7.20 7.57
C GLN A 389 -7.27 -7.14 6.07
N GLN A 390 -8.48 -7.59 5.73
CA GLN A 390 -9.08 -7.41 4.41
C GLN A 390 -10.14 -6.30 4.45
N PHE A 391 -10.19 -5.48 3.42
CA PHE A 391 -11.18 -4.43 3.22
C PHE A 391 -11.87 -4.64 1.87
N ASN A 392 -13.20 -4.63 1.90
CA ASN A 392 -14.01 -4.66 0.69
C ASN A 392 -14.09 -3.23 0.15
N ILE A 393 -13.13 -2.88 -0.69
CA ILE A 393 -12.99 -1.52 -1.22
C ILE A 393 -13.62 -1.32 -2.60
N ASN A 394 -14.49 -2.25 -3.00
CA ASN A 394 -15.21 -2.19 -4.26
C ASN A 394 -16.65 -1.67 -4.07
N PRO A 395 -16.93 -0.39 -4.34
CA PRO A 395 -18.25 0.01 -4.78
C PRO A 395 -18.31 -0.48 -6.23
N GLY A 396 -18.95 -1.63 -6.49
CA GLY A 396 -18.86 -2.31 -7.78
C GLY A 396 -18.90 -1.35 -8.98
N THR A 397 -17.94 -1.52 -9.88
CA THR A 397 -17.82 -0.65 -11.03
C THR A 397 -19.01 -0.89 -11.96
N ASN A 398 -19.86 0.13 -12.15
CA ASN A 398 -20.58 0.28 -13.41
C ASN A 398 -19.53 0.34 -14.52
N SER A 399 -19.37 -0.75 -15.24
CA SER A 399 -18.78 -0.75 -16.57
C SER A 399 -19.63 0.15 -17.47
N CYS A 400 -19.03 1.21 -18.03
CA CYS A 400 -19.55 1.87 -19.23
C CYS A 400 -18.92 1.23 -20.45
#